data_AF-A5BEK6-F1
#
_entry.id   AF-A5BEK6-F1
#
_cell.length_a   1.000
_cell.length_b   1.000
_cell.length_c   1.000
_cell.angle_alpha   90.00
_cell.angle_beta   90.00
_cell.angle_gamma   90.00
#
_symmetry.space_group_name_H-M   'P 1'
#
loop_
_entity.id
_entity.type
_entity.pdbx_description
1 polymer ?
#
loop_
_entity_poly.entity_id
_entity_poly.type
_entity_poly.pdbx_seq_one_letter_code
_entity_poly.pdbx_strand_id
1 'polypeptide(L)'
;MQEARMKVRLFVHLRLKGLGGTRIMLTCHDFGSQCLEQPDKLALCGLDSSRLHRSDRLQDNTKGHLANILKGGVVYSNKVVIMSSMHSKASIIHSLSHGLESTFTIHKDKLLIAPYGFDKFTWDPSRDKFLPEN
;
A
#
# COMPACT_ATOMS: atom_id res chain seq x y z
N MET A 1 12.57 -5.57 2.16
CA MET A 1 12.31 -4.44 3.09
C MET A 1 12.83 -3.08 2.58
N GLN A 2 13.98 -3.00 1.88
CA GLN A 2 14.45 -1.77 1.18
C GLN A 2 13.48 -1.27 0.07
N GLU A 3 12.80 -2.19 -0.61
CA GLU A 3 12.01 -1.89 -1.81
C GLU A 3 10.71 -1.11 -1.52
N ALA A 4 10.04 -1.41 -0.39
CA ALA A 4 8.86 -0.69 0.07
C ALA A 4 9.20 0.76 0.45
N ARG A 5 10.38 0.97 1.07
CA ARG A 5 10.93 2.30 1.38
C ARG A 5 11.19 3.11 0.11
N MET A 6 11.64 2.49 -0.98
CA MET A 6 11.90 3.16 -2.26
C MET A 6 10.60 3.50 -3.02
N LYS A 7 9.62 2.59 -3.01
CA LYS A 7 8.33 2.79 -3.72
C LYS A 7 7.49 3.92 -3.12
N VAL A 8 7.46 4.06 -1.79
CA VAL A 8 6.72 5.17 -1.17
C VAL A 8 7.50 6.50 -1.20
N ARG A 9 8.83 6.45 -1.25
CA ARG A 9 9.67 7.65 -1.50
C ARG A 9 9.35 8.32 -2.83
N LEU A 10 9.12 7.52 -3.89
CA LEU A 10 8.67 8.03 -5.18
C LEU A 10 7.24 8.59 -5.11
N PHE A 11 6.37 7.92 -4.36
CA PHE A 11 4.94 8.19 -4.29
C PHE A 11 4.59 9.57 -3.69
N VAL A 12 5.19 9.96 -2.56
CA VAL A 12 4.90 11.26 -1.93
C VAL A 12 5.60 12.40 -2.68
N HIS A 13 6.79 12.14 -3.24
CA HIS A 13 7.56 13.12 -4.00
C HIS A 13 6.88 13.52 -5.32
N LEU A 14 6.30 12.56 -6.06
CA LEU A 14 5.62 12.83 -7.33
C LEU A 14 4.36 13.68 -7.16
N ARG A 15 3.57 13.44 -6.11
CA ARG A 15 2.32 14.18 -5.84
C ARG A 15 2.57 15.61 -5.35
N LEU A 16 3.64 15.84 -4.57
CA LEU A 16 3.96 17.17 -4.05
C LEU A 16 4.63 18.10 -5.08
N LYS A 17 5.25 17.54 -6.13
CA LYS A 17 5.89 18.30 -7.21
C LYS A 17 4.93 18.83 -8.29
N GLY A 18 3.62 18.87 -8.04
CA GLY A 18 2.66 19.50 -8.96
C GLY A 18 2.24 18.66 -10.16
N LEU A 19 2.56 17.36 -10.19
CA LEU A 19 2.06 16.39 -11.18
C LEU A 19 0.62 15.95 -10.86
N GLY A 20 -0.30 16.90 -10.62
CA GLY A 20 -1.68 16.64 -10.25
C GLY A 20 -2.49 15.84 -11.28
N GLY A 21 -2.02 15.78 -12.53
CA GLY A 21 -2.60 14.98 -13.61
C GLY A 21 -2.08 13.53 -13.71
N THR A 22 -1.06 13.16 -12.94
CA THR A 22 -0.47 11.81 -13.02
C THR A 22 -1.35 10.80 -12.29
N ARG A 23 -1.78 9.76 -13.00
CA ARG A 23 -2.50 8.64 -12.41
C ARG A 23 -1.53 7.74 -11.65
N ILE A 24 -1.79 7.56 -10.36
CA ILE A 24 -0.97 6.73 -9.47
C ILE A 24 -1.81 5.57 -8.97
N MET A 25 -1.25 4.37 -9.09
CA MET A 25 -1.80 3.13 -8.55
C MET A 25 -0.85 2.55 -7.51
N LEU A 26 -1.38 2.24 -6.32
CA LEU A 26 -0.67 1.53 -5.28
C LEU A 26 -1.07 0.06 -5.31
N THR A 27 -0.10 -0.85 -5.31
CA THR A 27 -0.35 -2.28 -5.11
C THR A 27 0.18 -2.69 -3.75
N CYS A 28 -0.68 -3.26 -2.91
CA CYS A 28 -0.38 -3.74 -1.57
C CYS A 28 -0.47 -5.26 -1.52
N HIS A 29 0.57 -5.90 -0.98
CA HIS A 29 0.61 -7.35 -0.76
C HIS A 29 0.22 -7.73 0.67
N ASP A 30 0.57 -6.88 1.64
CA ASP A 30 0.21 -7.01 3.03
C ASP A 30 0.01 -5.62 3.67
N PHE A 31 -0.56 -5.61 4.87
CA PHE A 31 -0.72 -4.42 5.71
C PHE A 31 0.00 -4.54 7.06
N GLY A 32 0.80 -5.60 7.23
CA GLY A 32 1.59 -5.80 8.44
C GLY A 32 2.76 -4.82 8.49
N SER A 33 3.34 -4.48 7.34
CA SER A 33 4.42 -3.49 7.26
C SER A 33 3.92 -2.10 6.83
N GLN A 34 3.48 -1.30 7.80
CA GLN A 34 2.95 0.04 7.53
C GLN A 34 4.02 1.12 7.35
N CYS A 35 5.30 0.78 7.56
CA CYS A 35 6.44 1.68 7.42
C CYS A 35 6.25 2.98 8.24
N LEU A 36 6.10 2.84 9.56
CA LEU A 36 5.96 4.00 10.45
C LEU A 36 7.30 4.74 10.60
N GLU A 37 7.30 6.05 10.42
CA GLU A 37 8.50 6.89 10.49
C GLU A 37 8.23 8.16 11.31
N GLN A 38 9.29 8.77 11.83
CA GLN A 38 9.18 10.07 12.50
C GLN A 38 8.82 11.17 11.47
N PRO A 39 7.93 12.12 11.80
CA PRO A 39 7.53 13.18 10.86
C PRO A 39 8.72 13.98 10.32
N ASP A 40 9.74 14.22 11.14
CA ASP A 40 10.96 14.95 10.74
C ASP A 40 11.73 14.26 9.61
N LYS A 41 11.64 12.93 9.50
CA LYS A 41 12.25 12.19 8.38
C LYS A 41 11.56 12.48 7.04
N LEU A 42 10.32 12.98 7.05
CA LEU A 42 9.66 13.46 5.83
C LEU A 42 10.40 14.68 5.27
N ALA A 43 10.87 15.58 6.15
CA ALA A 43 11.63 16.77 5.75
C ALA A 43 12.95 16.41 5.06
N LEU A 44 13.62 15.33 5.51
CA LEU A 44 14.83 14.79 4.84
C LEU A 44 14.57 14.34 3.39
N CYS A 45 13.31 14.06 3.05
CA CYS A 45 12.90 13.72 1.69
C CYS A 45 12.41 14.94 0.88
N GLY A 46 12.58 16.16 1.40
CA GLY A 46 12.07 17.39 0.81
C GLY A 46 10.55 17.53 0.90
N LEU A 47 9.93 16.84 1.86
CA LEU A 47 8.48 16.86 2.08
C LEU A 47 8.15 17.77 3.26
N ASP A 48 7.07 18.54 3.17
CA ASP A 48 6.63 19.40 4.26
C ASP A 48 5.94 18.56 5.36
N SER A 49 6.71 18.21 6.39
CA SER A 49 6.23 17.44 7.54
C SER A 49 5.00 18.06 8.18
N SER A 50 4.98 19.40 8.36
CA SER A 50 3.87 20.10 9.02
C SER A 50 2.55 19.98 8.26
N ARG A 51 2.62 20.00 6.93
CA ARG A 51 1.43 19.86 6.06
C ARG A 51 0.99 18.42 5.86
N LEU A 52 1.88 17.47 6.08
CA LEU A 52 1.67 16.06 5.79
C LEU A 52 1.30 15.25 7.02
N HIS A 53 1.82 15.61 8.19
CA HIS A 53 1.56 14.95 9.46
C HIS A 53 0.20 15.38 10.04
N ARG A 54 -0.87 14.95 9.36
CA ARG A 54 -2.27 15.19 9.74
C ARG A 54 -3.06 13.90 9.64
N SER A 55 -4.13 13.82 10.42
CA SER A 55 -5.01 12.65 10.50
C SER A 55 -5.67 12.30 9.16
N ASP A 56 -5.98 13.30 8.33
CA ASP A 56 -6.49 13.13 6.96
C ASP A 56 -5.42 12.74 5.93
N ARG A 57 -4.15 12.61 6.36
CA ARG A 57 -2.97 12.45 5.51
C ARG A 57 -2.07 11.33 5.99
N LEU A 58 -0.80 11.64 6.32
CA LEU A 58 0.23 10.67 6.67
C LEU A 58 0.27 10.35 8.16
N GLN A 59 -0.47 11.02 9.06
CA GLN A 59 -0.43 10.69 10.48
C GLN A 59 -1.01 9.29 10.74
N ASP A 60 -0.35 8.46 11.55
CA ASP A 60 -0.86 7.14 11.89
C ASP A 60 -2.16 7.21 12.72
N ASN A 61 -3.05 6.22 12.55
CA ASN A 61 -4.33 6.18 13.26
C ASN A 61 -4.20 5.74 14.72
N THR A 62 -3.15 4.99 15.06
CA THR A 62 -2.92 4.42 16.41
C THR A 62 -1.81 5.13 17.16
N LYS A 63 -0.71 5.44 16.46
CA LYS A 63 0.50 6.10 16.98
C LYS A 63 0.57 7.49 16.39
N GLY A 64 -0.30 8.39 16.84
CA GLY A 64 -0.47 9.73 16.25
C GLY A 64 0.80 10.60 16.19
N HIS A 65 1.87 10.27 16.90
CA HIS A 65 3.17 10.94 16.80
C HIS A 65 4.02 10.48 15.60
N LEU A 66 3.63 9.41 14.91
CA LEU A 66 4.34 8.84 13.76
C LEU A 66 3.60 9.11 12.45
N ALA A 67 4.37 9.20 11.38
CA ALA A 67 3.87 9.18 10.01
C ALA A 67 3.78 7.73 9.52
N ASN A 68 2.60 7.36 9.01
CA ASN A 68 2.32 6.09 8.36
C ASN A 68 2.40 6.24 6.85
N ILE A 69 3.48 5.71 6.31
CA ILE A 69 3.85 5.81 4.91
C ILE A 69 2.87 5.00 4.03
N LEU A 70 2.41 3.83 4.49
CA LEU A 70 1.40 3.03 3.80
C LEU A 70 0.04 3.74 3.72
N LYS A 71 -0.39 4.36 4.83
CA LYS A 71 -1.60 5.19 4.89
C LYS A 71 -1.53 6.32 3.86
N GLY A 72 -0.40 7.03 3.78
CA GLY A 72 -0.19 8.05 2.76
C GLY A 72 -0.34 7.50 1.35
N GLY A 73 0.24 6.32 1.10
CA GLY A 73 0.01 5.51 -0.09
C GLY A 73 -1.47 5.41 -0.46
N VAL A 74 -2.30 5.00 0.50
CA VAL A 74 -3.75 4.88 0.29
C VAL A 74 -4.38 6.25 0.07
N VAL A 75 -4.06 7.28 0.85
CA VAL A 75 -4.69 8.61 0.75
C VAL A 75 -4.42 9.27 -0.60
N TYR A 76 -3.18 9.29 -1.09
CA TYR A 76 -2.81 10.07 -2.27
C TYR A 76 -2.93 9.32 -3.61
N SER A 77 -3.16 8.00 -3.61
CA SER A 77 -3.31 7.18 -4.81
C SER A 77 -4.67 7.40 -5.46
N ASN A 78 -4.74 7.27 -6.79
CA ASN A 78 -6.02 7.27 -7.52
C ASN A 78 -6.73 5.92 -7.39
N LYS A 79 -5.97 4.82 -7.42
CA LYS A 79 -6.45 3.45 -7.19
C LYS A 79 -5.50 2.69 -6.28
N VAL A 80 -6.03 1.79 -5.48
CA VAL A 80 -5.26 0.89 -4.61
C VAL A 80 -5.69 -0.53 -4.92
N VAL A 81 -4.76 -1.36 -5.36
CA VAL A 81 -4.97 -2.78 -5.60
C VAL A 81 -4.42 -3.55 -4.42
N ILE A 82 -5.26 -4.40 -3.85
CA ILE A 82 -4.92 -5.26 -2.73
C ILE A 82 -4.81 -6.68 -3.25
N MET A 83 -3.62 -7.26 -3.13
CA MET A 83 -3.35 -8.62 -3.59
C MET A 83 -3.88 -9.61 -2.57
N SER A 84 -4.98 -10.29 -2.89
CA SER A 84 -5.55 -11.33 -2.05
C SER A 84 -6.28 -12.36 -2.90
N SER A 85 -6.05 -13.64 -2.63
CA SER A 85 -6.79 -14.73 -3.25
C SER A 85 -7.91 -15.26 -2.36
N MET A 86 -7.84 -15.02 -1.04
CA MET A 86 -8.70 -15.65 -0.04
C MET A 86 -9.64 -14.67 0.68
N HIS A 87 -9.36 -13.36 0.64
CA HIS A 87 -10.07 -12.38 1.45
C HIS A 87 -10.87 -11.41 0.58
N SER A 88 -12.12 -11.19 1.00
CA SER A 88 -13.00 -10.18 0.40
C SER A 88 -12.58 -8.77 0.81
N LYS A 89 -13.06 -7.77 0.06
CA LYS A 89 -12.78 -6.35 0.34
C LYS A 89 -13.26 -5.93 1.72
N ALA A 90 -14.44 -6.39 2.13
CA ALA A 90 -14.98 -6.12 3.45
C ALA A 90 -14.12 -6.77 4.54
N SER A 91 -13.71 -8.03 4.37
CA SER A 91 -12.84 -8.74 5.32
C SER A 91 -11.50 -8.02 5.51
N ILE A 92 -10.92 -7.50 4.42
CA ILE A 92 -9.66 -6.76 4.48
C ILE A 92 -9.83 -5.43 5.24
N ILE A 93 -10.92 -4.72 4.99
CA ILE A 93 -11.22 -3.44 5.65
C ILE A 93 -11.37 -3.63 7.17
N HIS A 94 -12.17 -4.62 7.58
CA HIS A 94 -12.56 -4.78 8.98
C HIS A 94 -11.58 -5.62 9.82
N SER A 95 -10.94 -6.64 9.25
CA SER A 95 -10.19 -7.63 10.05
C SER A 95 -8.69 -7.64 9.77
N LEU A 96 -8.25 -7.16 8.60
CA LEU A 96 -6.84 -7.25 8.17
C LEU A 96 -6.24 -5.89 7.85
N SER A 97 -6.83 -4.81 8.36
CA SER A 97 -6.39 -3.44 8.09
C SER A 97 -5.32 -2.95 9.07
N HIS A 98 -5.04 -3.70 10.14
CA HIS A 98 -4.01 -3.36 11.14
C HIS A 98 -4.12 -1.92 11.68
N GLY A 99 -5.34 -1.43 11.94
CA GLY A 99 -5.58 -0.06 12.41
C GLY A 99 -5.81 0.97 11.29
N LEU A 100 -5.78 0.56 10.02
CA LEU A 100 -6.15 1.40 8.87
C LEU A 100 -7.63 1.31 8.49
N GLU A 101 -8.46 0.62 9.27
CA GLU A 101 -9.89 0.41 8.99
C GLU A 101 -10.63 1.71 8.63
N SER A 102 -10.43 2.76 9.42
CA SER A 102 -11.05 4.07 9.18
C SER A 102 -10.60 4.68 7.85
N THR A 103 -9.30 4.59 7.55
CA THR A 103 -8.72 5.08 6.29
C THR A 103 -9.25 4.30 5.09
N PHE A 104 -9.34 2.98 5.20
CA PHE A 104 -9.85 2.14 4.11
C PHE A 104 -11.35 2.35 3.88
N THR A 105 -12.10 2.57 4.95
CA THR A 105 -13.53 2.89 4.87
C THR A 105 -13.76 4.20 4.13
N ILE A 106 -13.00 5.26 4.46
CA ILE A 106 -13.07 6.57 3.78
C ILE A 106 -12.69 6.43 2.30
N HIS A 107 -11.71 5.60 1.99
CA HIS A 107 -11.17 5.44 0.64
C HIS A 107 -11.68 4.19 -0.10
N LYS A 108 -12.79 3.60 0.35
CA LYS A 108 -13.28 2.32 -0.16
C LYS A 108 -13.48 2.31 -1.68
N ASP A 109 -13.93 3.41 -2.28
CA ASP A 109 -14.31 3.46 -3.71
C ASP A 109 -13.12 3.32 -4.67
N LYS A 110 -11.90 3.54 -4.18
CA LYS A 110 -10.67 3.34 -4.96
C LYS A 110 -9.92 2.06 -4.64
N LEU A 111 -10.39 1.26 -3.67
CA LEU A 111 -9.81 -0.04 -3.35
C LEU A 111 -10.34 -1.11 -4.32
N LEU A 112 -9.42 -1.89 -4.88
CA LEU A 112 -9.65 -3.03 -5.76
C LEU A 112 -8.96 -4.26 -5.17
N ILE A 113 -9.48 -5.44 -5.43
CA ILE A 113 -8.81 -6.70 -5.10
C ILE A 113 -8.37 -7.38 -6.38
N ALA A 114 -7.15 -7.91 -6.39
CA ALA A 114 -6.67 -8.78 -7.43
C ALA A 114 -6.09 -10.07 -6.83
N PRO A 115 -6.33 -11.25 -7.43
CA PRO A 115 -5.71 -12.49 -7.00
C PRO A 115 -4.23 -12.53 -7.39
N TYR A 116 -3.46 -13.41 -6.74
CA TYR A 116 -2.08 -13.66 -7.14
C TYR A 116 -2.08 -14.39 -8.48
N GLY A 117 -1.33 -13.87 -9.45
CA GLY A 117 -1.08 -14.55 -10.71
C GLY A 117 0.12 -15.49 -10.58
N PHE A 118 0.10 -16.58 -11.34
CA PHE A 118 1.26 -17.43 -11.57
C PHE A 118 1.40 -17.71 -13.07
N ASP A 119 2.65 -17.91 -13.51
CA ASP A 119 2.94 -18.19 -14.91
C ASP A 119 2.62 -19.66 -15.23
N LYS A 120 1.61 -19.88 -16.07
CA LYS A 120 1.12 -21.23 -16.39
C LYS A 120 2.11 -22.07 -17.19
N PHE A 121 3.08 -21.46 -17.86
CA PHE A 121 4.06 -22.18 -18.65
C PHE A 121 5.20 -22.72 -17.78
N THR A 122 5.63 -21.92 -16.81
CA THR A 122 6.66 -22.26 -15.82
C THR A 122 6.14 -23.23 -14.78
N TRP A 123 4.89 -23.03 -14.34
CA TRP A 123 4.23 -23.85 -13.31
C TRP A 123 3.27 -24.89 -13.93
N ASP A 124 3.58 -25.40 -15.12
CA ASP A 124 2.82 -26.48 -15.75
C ASP A 124 3.21 -27.84 -15.18
N PRO A 125 2.35 -28.51 -14.40
CA PRO A 125 2.70 -29.81 -13.82
C PRO A 125 2.94 -30.88 -14.88
N SER A 126 2.33 -30.77 -16.07
CA SER A 126 2.57 -31.74 -17.16
C SER A 126 3.99 -31.69 -17.73
N ARG A 127 4.74 -30.62 -17.42
CA ARG A 127 6.10 -30.38 -17.90
C ARG A 127 7.15 -30.51 -16.80
N ASP A 128 6.71 -30.74 -15.57
CA ASP A 128 7.60 -30.94 -14.44
C ASP A 128 8.04 -32.40 -14.37
N LYS A 129 9.25 -32.65 -14.87
CA LYS A 129 9.91 -33.96 -14.88
C LYS A 129 10.18 -34.56 -13.49
N PHE A 130 9.98 -33.80 -12.42
CA PHE A 130 10.14 -34.28 -11.05
C PHE A 130 8.81 -34.63 -10.36
N LEU A 131 7.67 -34.34 -11.00
CA LEU A 131 6.38 -34.79 -10.48
C LEU A 131 6.20 -36.29 -10.78
N PRO A 132 5.84 -37.10 -9.77
CA PRO A 132 5.52 -38.49 -10.00
C PRO A 132 4.26 -38.60 -10.88
N GLU A 133 4.29 -39.48 -11.88
CA GLU A 133 3.08 -39.87 -12.62
C GLU A 133 2.15 -40.65 -11.69
N ASN A 134 0.86 -40.32 -11.75
CA ASN A 134 -0.20 -40.94 -10.95
C ASN A 134 -0.67 -42.26 -11.55
#